data_AF-A0AAJ2PBW4-F1
#
_entry.id   AF-A0AAJ2PBW4-F1
#
_cell.length_a   1.000
_cell.length_b   1.000
_cell.length_c   1.000
_cell.angle_alpha   90.00
_cell.angle_beta   90.00
_cell.angle_gamma   90.00
#
_symmetry.space_group_name_H-M   'P 1'
#
loop_
_entity.id
_entity.type
_entity.pdbx_description
1 polymer ?
#
loop_
_entity_poly.entity_id
_entity_poly.type
_entity_poly.pdbx_seq_one_letter_code
_entity_poly.pdbx_strand_id
1 'polypeptide(L)'
;MTKKLSFLLILLFFSFGFSNLSKFYVKIDYFQEKTVSDFLICFKNETINYLKMPIYEKYTSFNYSTSGKYIKCYESKNLVECNFELTKEKKCITLLFLSKVDKEKVRENIFILSHSLNIPYKSDEISITAVLPEGAIIANVENPVFPSKYYLSMDPLGRRIVVNWRLNDAGEIDFLTKVYIEMLENKKTDFAQAIYFVLPLIIALAILLYLKLVREKTVISILNENEKKIVELLKKKKKIIQKDLVQYLDLSKAKISRIVKEMEKRGIIEIERRGRNNILKLKVA
;
A
#
# COMPACT_ATOMS: atom_id res chain seq x y z
N MET A 1 -84.74 32.03 10.15
CA MET A 1 -84.07 32.66 11.30
C MET A 1 -83.79 31.52 12.28
N THR A 2 -82.56 31.09 12.57
CA THR A 2 -81.40 31.85 13.04
C THR A 2 -80.10 31.05 12.81
N LYS A 3 -79.17 31.72 12.12
CA LYS A 3 -77.70 31.71 12.22
C LYS A 3 -76.96 30.38 12.47
N LYS A 4 -76.40 29.86 11.36
CA LYS A 4 -75.09 29.18 11.31
C LYS A 4 -74.04 30.00 12.04
N LEU A 5 -73.37 29.45 13.05
CA LEU A 5 -72.12 29.98 13.60
C LEU A 5 -71.00 29.01 13.24
N SER A 6 -70.38 29.28 12.10
CA SER A 6 -69.16 28.61 11.63
C SER A 6 -67.99 29.16 12.45
N PHE A 7 -67.51 28.39 13.42
CA PHE A 7 -66.27 28.70 14.12
C PHE A 7 -65.11 28.24 13.24
N LEU A 8 -64.57 29.15 12.44
CA LEU A 8 -63.36 28.96 11.65
C LEU A 8 -62.17 28.98 12.63
N LEU A 9 -61.71 27.81 13.06
CA LEU A 9 -60.49 27.68 13.87
C LEU A 9 -59.29 27.92 12.95
N ILE A 10 -58.83 29.16 12.88
CA ILE A 10 -57.59 29.55 12.20
C ILE A 10 -56.43 29.01 13.05
N LEU A 11 -55.93 27.83 12.67
CA LEU A 11 -54.66 27.28 13.13
C LEU A 11 -53.52 28.04 12.45
N LEU A 12 -53.15 29.20 13.01
CA LEU A 12 -51.86 29.84 12.71
C LEU A 12 -50.76 29.10 13.48
N PHE A 13 -50.31 27.97 12.96
CA PHE A 13 -48.96 27.47 13.26
C PHE A 13 -47.95 28.33 12.50
N PHE A 14 -47.74 29.57 12.96
CA PHE A 14 -46.48 30.27 12.70
C PHE A 14 -45.41 29.69 13.63
N SER A 15 -44.95 28.47 13.33
CA SER A 15 -43.64 28.05 13.82
C SER A 15 -42.60 28.82 13.00
N PHE A 16 -42.33 30.07 13.38
CA PHE A 16 -41.06 30.72 13.05
C PHE A 16 -39.97 29.89 13.73
N GLY A 17 -39.54 28.82 13.06
CA GLY A 17 -38.44 27.99 13.51
C GLY A 17 -37.15 28.79 13.34
N PHE A 18 -36.78 29.54 14.38
CA PHE A 18 -35.44 30.11 14.49
C PHE A 18 -34.45 28.94 14.45
N SER A 19 -33.60 28.90 13.40
CA SER A 19 -32.46 27.99 13.40
C SER A 19 -31.47 28.46 14.44
N ASN A 20 -31.08 27.56 15.35
CA ASN A 20 -30.13 27.87 16.42
C ASN A 20 -28.68 27.76 15.91
N LEU A 21 -28.47 26.98 14.86
CA LEU A 21 -27.18 26.77 14.22
C LEU A 21 -27.04 27.57 12.93
N SER A 22 -25.86 28.15 12.72
CA SER A 22 -25.47 28.72 11.44
C SER A 22 -24.91 27.63 10.52
N LYS A 23 -24.10 26.71 11.07
CA LYS A 23 -23.47 25.66 10.29
C LYS A 23 -23.27 24.40 11.12
N PHE A 24 -23.57 23.25 10.51
CA PHE A 24 -23.27 21.93 11.03
C PHE A 24 -22.43 21.18 10.00
N TYR A 25 -21.14 21.02 10.27
CA TYR A 25 -20.22 20.34 9.38
C TYR A 25 -19.73 19.04 10.02
N VAL A 26 -19.77 17.95 9.27
CA VAL A 26 -19.26 16.64 9.69
C VAL A 26 -18.28 16.13 8.65
N LYS A 27 -17.06 15.82 9.08
CA LYS A 27 -16.07 15.13 8.26
C LYS A 27 -15.82 13.74 8.84
N ILE A 28 -16.06 12.72 8.04
CA ILE A 28 -15.81 11.31 8.35
C ILE A 28 -14.59 10.90 7.53
N ASP A 29 -13.45 10.73 8.18
CA ASP A 29 -12.19 10.35 7.55
C ASP A 29 -11.89 8.87 7.79
N TYR A 30 -12.00 8.04 6.75
CA TYR A 30 -11.68 6.62 6.81
C TYR A 30 -10.20 6.43 6.52
N PHE A 31 -9.43 6.09 7.56
CA PHE A 31 -7.98 5.90 7.47
C PHE A 31 -7.57 4.54 8.03
N GLN A 32 -7.16 3.64 7.11
CA GLN A 32 -6.77 2.26 7.44
C GLN A 32 -7.90 1.51 8.17
N GLU A 33 -7.73 1.23 9.47
CA GLU A 33 -8.70 0.53 10.33
C GLU A 33 -9.39 1.47 11.33
N LYS A 34 -9.19 2.79 11.19
CA LYS A 34 -9.78 3.81 12.05
C LYS A 34 -10.68 4.77 11.26
N THR A 35 -11.74 5.23 11.91
CA THR A 35 -12.59 6.32 11.42
C THR A 35 -12.42 7.50 12.34
N VAL A 36 -12.17 8.68 11.78
CA VAL A 36 -12.16 9.95 12.52
C VAL A 36 -13.38 10.76 12.10
N SER A 37 -14.31 10.97 13.04
CA SER A 37 -15.48 11.82 12.82
C SER A 37 -15.26 13.17 13.50
N ASP A 38 -15.08 14.21 12.70
CA ASP A 38 -14.85 15.59 13.13
C ASP A 38 -16.11 16.43 12.88
N PHE A 39 -16.73 16.88 13.96
CA PHE A 39 -17.94 17.69 13.95
C PHE A 39 -17.57 19.14 14.26
N LEU A 40 -17.85 20.05 13.34
CA LEU A 40 -17.76 21.49 13.55
C LEU A 40 -19.17 22.07 13.60
N ILE A 41 -19.55 22.57 14.78
CA ILE A 41 -20.89 23.08 15.06
C ILE A 41 -20.77 24.57 15.36
N CYS A 42 -21.39 25.41 14.53
CA CYS A 42 -21.38 26.85 14.67
C CYS A 42 -22.79 27.38 14.97
N PHE A 43 -22.86 28.25 15.97
CA PHE A 43 -24.11 28.82 16.48
C PHE A 43 -24.32 30.23 15.94
N LYS A 44 -25.59 30.63 15.75
CA LYS A 44 -25.90 32.02 15.34
C LYS A 44 -25.70 33.01 16.49
N ASN A 45 -26.09 32.60 17.69
CA ASN A 45 -26.10 33.43 18.88
C ASN A 45 -25.17 32.86 19.95
N GLU A 46 -24.42 33.74 20.61
CA GLU A 46 -23.55 33.44 21.74
C GLU A 46 -24.31 33.08 23.04
N THR A 47 -25.63 33.31 23.12
CA THR A 47 -26.42 32.98 24.31
C THR A 47 -26.64 31.48 24.53
N ILE A 48 -26.33 30.65 23.54
CA ILE A 48 -26.41 29.20 23.67
C ILE A 48 -25.15 28.73 24.41
N ASN A 49 -25.36 27.98 25.49
CA ASN A 49 -24.28 27.53 26.38
C ASN A 49 -24.31 26.02 26.65
N TYR A 50 -25.20 25.28 25.98
CA TYR A 50 -25.32 23.83 26.11
C TYR A 50 -25.60 23.17 24.76
N LEU A 51 -25.13 21.94 24.59
CA LEU A 51 -25.39 21.06 23.45
C LEU A 51 -25.64 19.64 23.97
N LYS A 52 -26.66 18.98 23.43
CA LYS A 52 -26.89 17.54 23.61
C LYS A 52 -26.86 16.87 22.25
N MET A 53 -26.00 15.87 22.10
CA MET A 53 -25.85 15.14 20.86
C MET A 53 -25.93 13.64 21.12
N PRO A 54 -26.93 12.93 20.57
CA PRO A 54 -26.98 11.49 20.67
C PRO A 54 -25.88 10.87 19.82
N ILE A 55 -25.29 9.78 20.32
CA ILE A 55 -24.24 9.04 19.64
C ILE A 55 -24.71 7.61 19.46
N TYR A 56 -24.71 7.16 18.20
CA TYR A 56 -25.15 5.82 17.82
C TYR A 56 -23.98 4.87 17.59
N GLU A 57 -22.77 5.40 17.40
CA GLU A 57 -21.59 4.61 17.08
C GLU A 57 -20.68 4.42 18.27
N LYS A 58 -20.07 3.23 18.35
CA LYS A 58 -19.05 2.93 19.35
C LYS A 58 -17.74 3.60 18.96
N TYR A 59 -17.19 4.39 19.87
CA TYR A 59 -15.88 5.03 19.71
C TYR A 59 -14.88 4.53 20.75
N THR A 60 -13.61 4.75 20.44
CA THR A 60 -12.46 4.39 21.27
C THR A 60 -11.91 5.59 22.03
N SER A 61 -12.01 6.80 21.47
CA SER A 61 -11.69 8.04 22.17
C SER A 61 -12.58 9.18 21.69
N PHE A 62 -12.89 10.09 22.60
CA PHE A 62 -13.62 11.32 22.33
C PHE A 62 -12.80 12.51 22.85
N ASN A 63 -12.59 13.49 21.97
CA ASN A 63 -11.92 14.74 22.27
C ASN A 63 -12.81 15.90 21.84
N TYR A 64 -12.62 17.06 22.45
CA TYR A 64 -13.38 18.26 22.11
C TYR A 64 -12.51 19.50 22.23
N SER A 65 -12.85 20.52 21.46
CA SER A 65 -12.26 21.84 21.57
C SER A 65 -13.30 22.91 21.23
N THR A 66 -13.01 24.15 21.56
CA THR A 66 -13.89 25.28 21.24
C THR A 66 -13.07 26.44 20.73
N SER A 67 -13.67 27.21 19.82
CA SER A 67 -13.17 28.53 19.50
C SER A 67 -13.51 29.55 20.59
N GLY A 68 -14.55 29.31 21.41
CA GLY A 68 -15.00 30.20 22.47
C GLY A 68 -14.06 30.29 23.68
N LYS A 69 -14.60 30.71 24.83
CA LYS A 69 -13.81 30.83 26.08
C LYS A 69 -13.53 29.47 26.71
N TYR A 70 -14.56 28.64 26.86
CA TYR A 70 -14.42 27.31 27.42
C TYR A 70 -15.46 26.34 26.88
N ILE A 71 -15.14 25.06 27.00
CA ILE A 71 -16.04 23.94 26.73
C ILE A 71 -15.72 22.81 27.71
N LYS A 72 -16.76 22.13 28.19
CA LYS A 72 -16.65 20.92 28.99
C LYS A 72 -17.73 19.96 28.55
N CYS A 73 -17.31 18.80 28.06
CA CYS A 73 -18.22 17.76 27.62
C CYS A 73 -18.19 16.56 28.58
N TYR A 74 -19.34 15.94 28.75
CA TYR A 74 -19.55 14.74 29.54
C TYR A 74 -20.13 13.66 28.63
N GLU A 75 -19.55 12.46 28.73
CA GLU A 75 -20.01 11.29 28.01
C GLU A 75 -20.94 10.46 28.91
N SER A 76 -22.10 10.10 28.36
CA SER A 76 -22.98 9.05 28.84
C SER A 76 -23.19 8.03 27.73
N LYS A 77 -23.66 6.82 28.04
CA LYS A 77 -23.68 5.64 27.14
C LYS A 77 -23.92 5.94 25.65
N ASN A 78 -24.96 6.73 25.34
CA ASN A 78 -25.33 7.09 23.96
C ASN A 78 -25.54 8.61 23.79
N LEU A 79 -24.96 9.44 24.67
CA LEU A 79 -25.21 10.87 24.70
C LEU A 79 -23.95 11.62 25.11
N VAL A 80 -23.59 12.64 24.32
CA VAL A 80 -22.61 13.64 24.72
C VAL A 80 -23.33 14.93 25.07
N GLU A 81 -23.05 15.43 26.27
CA GLU A 81 -23.55 16.70 26.77
C GLU A 81 -22.38 17.67 26.93
N CYS A 82 -22.41 18.80 26.24
CA CYS A 82 -21.38 19.82 26.31
C CYS A 82 -21.94 21.11 26.89
N ASN A 83 -21.27 21.67 27.90
CA ASN A 83 -21.48 23.03 28.38
C ASN A 83 -20.33 23.90 27.88
N PHE A 84 -20.63 25.08 27.36
CA PHE A 84 -19.63 25.96 26.77
C PHE A 84 -20.02 27.43 26.90
N GLU A 85 -19.04 28.32 26.73
CA GLU A 85 -19.26 29.76 26.65
C GLU A 85 -18.61 30.29 25.36
N LEU A 86 -19.45 30.76 24.45
CA LEU A 86 -19.04 31.33 23.17
C LEU A 86 -18.76 32.83 23.30
N THR A 87 -18.08 33.39 22.30
CA THR A 87 -17.91 34.85 22.19
C THR A 87 -18.54 35.35 20.90
N LYS A 88 -18.73 36.66 20.77
CA LYS A 88 -19.27 37.30 19.56
C LYS A 88 -18.48 36.94 18.30
N GLU A 89 -17.18 36.78 18.41
CA GLU A 89 -16.28 36.47 17.30
C GLU A 89 -16.10 34.95 17.08
N LYS A 90 -16.25 34.15 18.15
CA LYS A 90 -15.94 32.72 18.13
C LYS A 90 -17.13 31.92 18.63
N LYS A 91 -17.93 31.47 17.66
CA LYS A 91 -19.23 30.81 17.87
C LYS A 91 -19.26 29.34 17.48
N CYS A 92 -18.09 28.68 17.38
CA CYS A 92 -18.02 27.29 16.96
C CYS A 92 -17.35 26.39 17.99
N ILE A 93 -17.85 25.17 18.11
CA ILE A 93 -17.24 24.08 18.86
C ILE A 93 -16.85 22.95 17.91
N THR A 94 -15.85 22.17 18.31
CA THR A 94 -15.36 21.03 17.56
C THR A 94 -15.40 19.78 18.43
N LEU A 95 -16.04 18.72 17.95
CA LEU A 95 -16.11 17.42 18.60
C LEU A 95 -15.43 16.38 17.71
N LEU A 96 -14.48 15.63 18.26
CA LEU A 96 -13.70 14.65 17.53
C LEU A 96 -13.88 13.27 18.14
N PHE A 97 -14.39 12.34 17.33
CA PHE A 97 -14.59 10.95 17.70
C PHE A 97 -13.65 10.05 16.90
N LEU A 98 -12.98 9.15 17.59
CA LEU A 98 -12.15 8.11 16.97
C LEU A 98 -12.81 6.76 17.18
N SER A 99 -13.26 6.11 16.10
CA SER A 99 -13.85 4.77 16.15
C SER A 99 -13.05 3.77 15.30
N LYS A 100 -13.37 2.48 15.44
CA LYS A 100 -12.91 1.46 14.49
C LYS A 100 -13.73 1.61 13.21
N VAL A 101 -13.12 1.34 12.06
CA VAL A 101 -13.86 1.34 10.78
C VAL A 101 -14.95 0.28 10.84
N ASP A 102 -16.19 0.75 10.71
CA ASP A 102 -17.34 -0.11 10.44
C ASP A 102 -17.46 -0.28 8.92
N LYS A 103 -16.99 -1.43 8.43
CA LYS A 103 -17.11 -1.82 7.02
C LYS A 103 -17.76 -3.18 6.91
N GLU A 104 -18.84 -3.24 6.14
CA GLU A 104 -19.53 -4.49 5.86
C GLU A 104 -19.07 -5.04 4.51
N LYS A 105 -18.63 -6.30 4.47
CA LYS A 105 -18.22 -6.95 3.22
C LYS A 105 -19.45 -7.49 2.49
N VAL A 106 -19.70 -7.01 1.27
CA VAL A 106 -20.85 -7.45 0.45
C VAL A 106 -20.43 -8.53 -0.55
N ARG A 107 -19.25 -8.39 -1.16
CA ARG A 107 -18.64 -9.33 -2.12
C ARG A 107 -17.13 -9.35 -1.93
N GLU A 108 -16.40 -10.19 -2.68
CA GLU A 108 -14.95 -10.40 -2.52
C GLU A 108 -14.16 -9.09 -2.34
N ASN A 109 -14.43 -8.05 -3.14
CA ASN A 109 -13.75 -6.76 -3.09
C ASN A 109 -14.67 -5.55 -2.80
N ILE A 110 -15.97 -5.75 -2.59
CA ILE A 110 -16.93 -4.67 -2.37
C ILE A 110 -17.28 -4.57 -0.89
N PHE A 111 -17.09 -3.38 -0.33
CA PHE A 111 -17.39 -3.04 1.05
C PHE A 111 -18.40 -1.89 1.11
N ILE A 112 -19.23 -1.86 2.15
CA ILE A 112 -20.09 -0.72 2.48
C ILE A 112 -19.46 0.02 3.65
N LEU A 113 -19.28 1.33 3.48
CA LEU A 113 -19.02 2.26 4.57
C LEU A 113 -20.34 2.97 4.90
N SER A 114 -20.80 2.83 6.14
CA SER A 114 -22.03 3.47 6.61
C SER A 114 -21.78 4.32 7.84
N HIS A 115 -22.48 5.45 7.92
CA HIS A 115 -22.43 6.31 9.09
C HIS A 115 -23.82 6.90 9.36
N SER A 116 -24.29 6.78 10.59
CA SER A 116 -25.59 7.32 11.01
C SER A 116 -25.40 8.59 11.83
N LEU A 117 -25.90 9.69 11.31
CA LEU A 117 -25.80 11.01 11.92
C LEU A 117 -27.18 11.46 12.38
N ASN A 118 -27.30 11.87 13.64
CA ASN A 118 -28.46 12.62 14.10
C ASN A 118 -28.06 14.08 14.22
N ILE A 119 -28.83 14.94 13.60
CA ILE A 119 -28.64 16.39 13.64
C ILE A 119 -29.81 16.95 14.43
N PRO A 120 -29.65 17.12 15.76
CA PRO A 120 -30.76 17.43 16.67
C PRO A 120 -31.17 18.90 16.65
N TYR A 121 -30.64 19.71 15.73
CA TYR A 121 -30.92 21.14 15.65
C TYR A 121 -31.06 21.61 14.21
N LYS A 122 -32.04 22.48 13.97
CA LYS A 122 -32.21 23.19 12.70
C LYS A 122 -30.97 24.06 12.39
N SER A 123 -30.44 23.93 11.18
CA SER A 123 -29.23 24.61 10.70
C SER A 123 -29.47 25.24 9.32
N ASP A 124 -28.89 26.42 9.09
CA ASP A 124 -28.94 27.06 7.76
C ASP A 124 -28.14 26.26 6.73
N GLU A 125 -27.03 25.68 7.16
CA GLU A 125 -26.16 24.86 6.32
C GLU A 125 -25.78 23.58 7.06
N ILE A 126 -25.99 22.43 6.41
CA ILE A 126 -25.47 21.13 6.83
C ILE A 126 -24.54 20.64 5.72
N SER A 127 -23.31 20.31 6.07
CA SER A 127 -22.32 19.78 5.14
C SER A 127 -21.70 18.53 5.72
N ILE A 128 -21.82 17.42 5.00
CA ILE A 128 -21.32 16.11 5.42
C ILE A 128 -20.32 15.67 4.38
N THR A 129 -19.14 15.25 4.84
CA THR A 129 -18.03 14.88 3.99
C THR A 129 -17.50 13.52 4.42
N ALA A 130 -17.50 12.54 3.52
CA ALA A 130 -16.85 11.25 3.72
C ALA A 130 -15.57 11.16 2.88
N VAL A 131 -14.42 10.98 3.52
CA VAL A 131 -13.12 10.79 2.87
C VAL A 131 -12.82 9.31 2.83
N LEU A 132 -12.80 8.73 1.63
CA LEU A 132 -12.63 7.28 1.43
C LEU A 132 -11.17 6.85 1.72
N PRO A 133 -10.95 5.57 2.09
CA PRO A 133 -9.61 5.08 2.34
C PRO A 133 -8.76 5.07 1.06
N GLU A 134 -7.44 5.12 1.22
CA GLU A 134 -6.51 5.10 0.08
C GLU A 134 -6.64 3.78 -0.71
N GLY A 135 -6.65 3.88 -2.04
CA GLY A 135 -6.89 2.74 -2.93
C GLY A 135 -8.35 2.33 -3.10
N ALA A 136 -9.29 3.01 -2.44
CA ALA A 136 -10.72 2.79 -2.66
C ALA A 136 -11.21 3.53 -3.92
N ILE A 137 -12.05 2.85 -4.68
CA ILE A 137 -12.87 3.41 -5.76
C ILE A 137 -14.35 3.23 -5.42
N ILE A 138 -15.23 4.03 -6.01
CA ILE A 138 -16.68 3.83 -5.87
C ILE A 138 -17.06 2.58 -6.66
N ALA A 139 -17.73 1.63 -6.00
CA ALA A 139 -18.12 0.37 -6.61
C ALA A 139 -19.16 0.58 -7.73
N ASN A 140 -19.08 -0.22 -8.78
CA ASN A 140 -20.05 -0.21 -9.87
C ASN A 140 -21.29 -1.04 -9.49
N VAL A 141 -22.16 -0.45 -8.66
CA VAL A 141 -23.44 -1.03 -8.22
C VAL A 141 -24.56 -0.02 -8.39
N GLU A 142 -25.81 -0.48 -8.35
CA GLU A 142 -26.96 0.43 -8.35
C GLU A 142 -26.95 1.30 -7.09
N ASN A 143 -27.06 2.62 -7.25
CA ASN A 143 -27.01 3.61 -6.17
C ASN A 143 -25.80 3.43 -5.23
N PRO A 144 -24.56 3.58 -5.73
CA PRO A 144 -23.34 3.26 -4.97
C PRO A 144 -23.04 4.29 -3.87
N VAL A 145 -23.75 5.41 -3.85
CA VAL A 145 -23.64 6.46 -2.84
C VAL A 145 -25.04 6.89 -2.43
N PHE A 146 -25.28 6.90 -1.12
CA PHE A 146 -26.53 7.33 -0.52
C PHE A 146 -26.27 8.37 0.58
N PRO A 147 -27.06 9.47 0.65
CA PRO A 147 -28.12 9.85 -0.29
C PRO A 147 -27.61 10.21 -1.69
N SER A 148 -28.50 10.15 -2.69
CA SER A 148 -28.14 10.30 -4.11
C SER A 148 -27.74 11.72 -4.55
N LYS A 149 -28.09 12.75 -3.76
CA LYS A 149 -27.65 14.13 -3.99
C LYS A 149 -26.28 14.37 -3.35
N TYR A 150 -25.21 14.05 -4.08
CA TYR A 150 -23.83 14.25 -3.64
C TYR A 150 -22.98 14.87 -4.75
N TYR A 151 -21.81 15.37 -4.39
CA TYR A 151 -20.76 15.72 -5.34
C TYR A 151 -19.43 15.09 -4.90
N LEU A 152 -18.62 14.72 -5.89
CA LEU A 152 -17.31 14.13 -5.66
C LEU A 152 -16.22 15.20 -5.77
N SER A 153 -15.25 15.10 -4.89
CA SER A 153 -14.00 15.84 -4.96
C SER A 153 -12.83 14.92 -4.61
N MET A 154 -11.61 15.44 -4.64
CA MET A 154 -10.45 14.76 -4.09
C MET A 154 -10.00 15.45 -2.80
N ASP A 155 -9.26 14.71 -1.96
CA ASP A 155 -8.57 15.30 -0.84
C ASP A 155 -7.46 16.26 -1.31
N PRO A 156 -6.92 17.15 -0.44
CA PRO A 156 -5.92 18.14 -0.86
C PRO A 156 -4.66 17.55 -1.50
N LEU A 157 -4.36 16.29 -1.22
CA LEU A 157 -3.21 15.57 -1.80
C LEU A 157 -3.54 14.87 -3.12
N GLY A 158 -4.81 14.84 -3.54
CA GLY A 158 -5.26 14.20 -4.78
C GLY A 158 -5.19 12.67 -4.75
N ARG A 159 -5.18 12.04 -3.58
CA ARG A 159 -5.00 10.59 -3.43
C ARG A 159 -6.26 9.85 -3.03
N ARG A 160 -7.21 10.55 -2.40
CA ARG A 160 -8.43 9.95 -1.86
C ARG A 160 -9.66 10.64 -2.41
N ILE A 161 -10.65 9.82 -2.72
CA ILE A 161 -11.97 10.30 -3.15
C ILE A 161 -12.72 10.84 -1.94
N VAL A 162 -13.38 11.98 -2.13
CA VAL A 162 -14.18 12.65 -1.12
C VAL A 162 -15.60 12.78 -1.62
N VAL A 163 -16.54 12.25 -0.85
CA VAL A 163 -17.98 12.32 -1.11
C VAL A 163 -18.56 13.42 -0.24
N ASN A 164 -19.27 14.36 -0.83
CA ASN A 164 -19.84 15.50 -0.12
C ASN A 164 -21.34 15.59 -0.32
N TRP A 165 -22.05 15.84 0.78
CA TRP A 165 -23.47 16.17 0.81
C TRP A 165 -23.62 17.56 1.41
N ARG A 166 -24.46 18.40 0.78
CA ARG A 166 -24.77 19.74 1.27
C ARG A 166 -26.28 19.94 1.27
N LEU A 167 -26.81 20.30 2.43
CA LEU A 167 -28.22 20.64 2.63
C LEU A 167 -28.31 22.07 3.16
N ASN A 168 -29.24 22.84 2.62
CA ASN A 168 -29.51 24.19 3.07
C ASN A 168 -30.87 24.21 3.77
N ASP A 169 -30.99 25.05 4.80
CA ASP A 169 -32.22 25.28 5.58
C ASP A 169 -32.86 23.99 6.10
N ALA A 170 -32.03 23.06 6.55
CA ALA A 170 -32.45 21.75 7.01
C ALA A 170 -32.88 21.77 8.48
N GLY A 171 -34.00 21.10 8.76
CA GLY A 171 -34.51 20.87 10.11
C GLY A 171 -33.71 19.82 10.89
N GLU A 172 -34.31 19.32 11.95
CA GLU A 172 -33.82 18.14 12.65
C GLU A 172 -33.93 16.93 11.71
N ILE A 173 -32.80 16.26 11.47
CA ILE A 173 -32.74 15.15 10.51
C ILE A 173 -31.87 14.01 11.05
N ASP A 174 -32.37 12.78 10.84
CA ASP A 174 -31.57 11.57 10.86
C ASP A 174 -31.00 11.35 9.46
N PHE A 175 -29.68 11.41 9.33
CA PHE A 175 -28.97 11.32 8.08
C PHE A 175 -28.10 10.06 8.04
N LEU A 176 -28.52 9.10 7.24
CA LEU A 176 -27.77 7.87 6.99
C LEU A 176 -26.94 8.03 5.73
N THR A 177 -25.64 7.87 5.84
CA THR A 177 -24.74 7.78 4.68
C THR A 177 -24.39 6.32 4.39
N LYS A 178 -24.34 5.96 3.11
CA LYS A 178 -23.77 4.69 2.66
C LYS A 178 -22.92 4.93 1.42
N VAL A 179 -21.71 4.39 1.41
CA VAL A 179 -20.83 4.42 0.23
C VAL A 179 -20.34 3.00 -0.03
N TYR A 180 -20.67 2.48 -1.22
CA TYR A 180 -20.15 1.23 -1.72
C TYR A 180 -18.79 1.48 -2.34
N ILE A 181 -17.77 0.85 -1.79
CA ILE A 181 -16.39 0.97 -2.25
C ILE A 181 -15.87 -0.37 -2.73
N GLU A 182 -15.02 -0.32 -3.74
CA GLU A 182 -14.16 -1.42 -4.12
C GLU A 182 -12.72 -1.07 -3.75
N MET A 183 -12.02 -1.99 -3.09
CA MET A 183 -10.61 -1.80 -2.79
C MET A 183 -9.80 -2.31 -3.97
N LEU A 184 -8.99 -1.43 -4.58
CA LEU A 184 -7.97 -1.87 -5.52
C LEU A 184 -6.94 -2.65 -4.72
N GLU A 185 -7.07 -3.97 -4.72
CA GLU A 185 -6.01 -4.82 -4.23
C GLU A 185 -4.76 -4.50 -5.05
N ASN A 186 -3.78 -3.88 -4.40
CA ASN A 186 -2.40 -4.04 -4.83
C ASN A 186 -2.13 -5.53 -4.68
N LYS A 187 -2.43 -6.30 -5.74
CA LYS A 187 -1.79 -7.58 -5.94
C LYS A 187 -0.31 -7.26 -5.81
N LYS A 188 0.27 -7.57 -4.65
CA LYS A 188 1.71 -7.71 -4.49
C LYS A 188 2.07 -8.92 -5.33
N THR A 189 2.01 -8.75 -6.65
CA THR A 189 2.34 -9.74 -7.65
C THR A 189 3.79 -10.09 -7.41
N ASP A 190 4.00 -11.34 -6.97
CA ASP A 190 5.02 -12.27 -7.45
C ASP A 190 6.48 -11.83 -7.55
N PHE A 191 6.89 -10.64 -7.11
CA PHE A 191 8.31 -10.32 -7.05
C PHE A 191 9.04 -11.22 -6.03
N ALA A 192 8.38 -11.53 -4.91
CA ALA A 192 8.89 -12.51 -3.96
C ALA A 192 8.95 -13.93 -4.56
N GLN A 193 7.97 -14.30 -5.40
CA GLN A 193 7.96 -15.61 -6.07
C GLN A 193 9.03 -15.68 -7.17
N ALA A 194 9.20 -14.61 -7.95
CA ALA A 194 10.26 -14.49 -8.95
C ALA A 194 11.66 -14.57 -8.32
N ILE A 195 11.87 -13.95 -7.14
CA ILE A 195 13.12 -14.09 -6.38
C ILE A 195 13.37 -15.55 -5.98
N TYR A 196 12.33 -16.29 -5.56
CA TYR A 196 12.44 -17.71 -5.19
C TYR A 196 12.90 -18.58 -6.36
N PHE A 197 12.50 -18.27 -7.60
CA PHE A 197 12.91 -19.01 -8.80
C PHE A 197 14.25 -18.55 -9.39
N VAL A 198 14.56 -17.25 -9.35
CA VAL A 198 15.75 -16.68 -10.01
C VAL A 198 17.03 -16.85 -9.17
N LEU A 199 16.93 -16.71 -7.84
CA LEU A 199 18.08 -16.81 -6.93
C LEU A 199 18.82 -18.17 -7.00
N PRO A 200 18.14 -19.34 -6.96
CA PRO A 200 18.84 -20.63 -7.09
C PRO A 200 19.49 -20.83 -8.45
N LEU A 201 18.93 -20.25 -9.52
CA LEU A 201 19.52 -20.31 -10.86
C LEU A 201 20.84 -19.55 -10.93
N ILE A 202 20.91 -18.36 -10.32
CA ILE A 202 22.13 -17.55 -10.22
C ILE A 202 23.18 -18.25 -9.37
N ILE A 203 22.78 -18.84 -8.23
CA ILE A 203 23.70 -19.58 -7.35
C ILE A 203 24.26 -20.81 -8.07
N ALA A 204 23.42 -21.59 -8.77
CA ALA A 204 23.86 -22.75 -9.53
C ALA A 204 24.85 -22.36 -10.64
N LEU A 205 24.59 -21.26 -11.35
CA LEU A 205 25.50 -20.73 -12.37
C LEU A 205 26.84 -20.28 -11.76
N ALA A 206 26.81 -19.58 -10.63
CA ALA A 206 28.01 -19.16 -9.92
C ALA A 206 28.87 -20.35 -9.45
N ILE A 207 28.23 -21.40 -8.92
CA ILE A 207 28.91 -22.64 -8.52
C ILE A 207 29.55 -23.32 -9.73
N LEU A 208 28.83 -23.43 -10.86
CA LEU A 208 29.36 -24.01 -12.09
C LEU A 208 30.59 -23.25 -12.61
N LEU A 209 30.53 -21.91 -12.63
CA LEU A 209 31.65 -21.07 -13.04
C LEU A 209 32.84 -21.19 -12.08
N TYR A 210 32.59 -21.22 -10.77
CA TYR A 210 33.62 -21.41 -9.75
C TYR A 210 34.34 -22.76 -9.92
N LEU A 211 33.59 -23.85 -10.09
CA LEU A 211 34.17 -25.18 -10.29
C LEU A 211 35.04 -25.27 -11.55
N LYS A 212 34.61 -24.59 -12.63
CA LYS A 212 35.41 -24.51 -13.87
C LYS A 212 36.74 -23.78 -13.63
N LEU A 213 36.69 -22.62 -12.97
CA LEU A 213 37.88 -21.81 -12.68
C LEU A 213 38.88 -22.51 -11.75
N VAL A 214 38.41 -23.26 -10.74
CA VAL A 214 39.29 -24.00 -9.83
C VAL A 214 40.01 -25.12 -10.58
N ARG A 215 39.30 -25.86 -11.44
CA ARG A 215 39.84 -26.99 -12.20
C ARG A 215 40.95 -26.57 -13.16
N GLU A 216 40.83 -25.41 -13.81
CA GLU A 216 41.89 -24.87 -14.67
C GLU A 216 43.15 -24.48 -13.88
N LYS A 217 42.99 -23.90 -12.68
CA LYS A 217 44.13 -23.45 -11.85
C LYS A 217 44.92 -24.60 -11.23
N THR A 218 44.25 -25.67 -10.76
CA THR A 218 44.94 -26.78 -10.06
C THR A 218 45.82 -27.62 -10.99
N VAL A 219 45.43 -27.77 -12.26
CA VAL A 219 46.21 -28.55 -13.24
C VAL A 219 47.51 -27.84 -13.63
N ILE A 220 47.50 -26.51 -13.67
CA ILE A 220 48.66 -25.70 -14.08
C ILE A 220 49.68 -25.55 -12.95
N SER A 221 49.24 -25.55 -11.68
CA SER A 221 50.12 -25.36 -10.52
C SER A 221 51.01 -26.57 -10.19
N ILE A 222 50.68 -27.77 -10.68
CA ILE A 222 51.42 -29.02 -10.41
C ILE A 222 52.46 -29.33 -11.51
N LEU A 223 52.57 -28.48 -12.53
CA LEU A 223 53.50 -28.69 -13.64
C LEU A 223 54.94 -28.34 -13.24
N ASN A 224 55.87 -29.26 -13.48
CA ASN A 224 57.31 -28.98 -13.38
C ASN A 224 57.77 -28.06 -14.52
N GLU A 225 58.94 -27.41 -14.42
CA GLU A 225 59.40 -26.42 -15.40
C GLU A 225 59.39 -26.90 -16.85
N ASN A 226 59.81 -28.15 -17.08
CA ASN A 226 59.79 -28.75 -18.43
C ASN A 226 58.37 -29.02 -18.92
N GLU A 227 57.43 -29.33 -18.03
CA GLU A 227 56.02 -29.58 -18.35
C GLU A 227 55.30 -28.28 -18.69
N LYS A 228 55.62 -27.19 -17.96
CA LYS A 228 55.13 -25.84 -18.28
C LYS A 228 55.52 -25.42 -19.70
N LYS A 229 56.79 -25.62 -20.07
CA LYS A 229 57.27 -25.33 -21.44
C LYS A 229 56.53 -26.14 -22.51
N ILE A 230 56.26 -27.42 -22.26
CA ILE A 230 55.47 -28.27 -23.18
C ILE A 230 54.03 -27.75 -23.29
N VAL A 231 53.38 -27.40 -22.17
CA VAL A 231 52.02 -26.84 -22.15
C VAL A 231 51.96 -25.51 -22.90
N GLU A 232 52.94 -24.61 -22.72
CA GLU A 232 53.00 -23.33 -23.45
C GLU A 232 53.15 -23.54 -24.96
N LEU A 233 54.02 -24.48 -25.37
CA LEU A 233 54.17 -24.83 -26.78
C LEU A 233 52.86 -25.39 -27.36
N LEU A 234 52.17 -26.26 -26.63
CA LEU A 234 50.88 -26.82 -27.05
C LEU A 234 49.74 -25.77 -27.04
N LYS A 235 49.75 -24.80 -26.12
CA LYS A 235 48.81 -23.66 -26.14
C LYS A 235 49.00 -22.82 -27.41
N LYS A 236 50.25 -22.56 -27.79
CA LYS A 236 50.58 -21.74 -28.99
C LYS A 236 50.28 -22.47 -30.30
N LYS A 237 50.61 -23.76 -30.41
CA LYS A 237 50.54 -24.51 -31.69
C LYS A 237 49.33 -25.43 -31.81
N LYS A 238 48.53 -25.61 -30.76
CA LYS A 238 47.38 -26.55 -30.62
C LYS A 238 47.72 -28.04 -30.76
N LYS A 239 48.62 -28.41 -31.68
CA LYS A 239 49.11 -29.78 -31.94
C LYS A 239 50.61 -29.73 -32.19
N ILE A 240 51.38 -30.62 -31.59
CA ILE A 240 52.84 -30.73 -31.83
C ILE A 240 53.22 -32.20 -31.98
N ILE A 241 54.17 -32.49 -32.87
CA ILE A 241 54.74 -33.84 -33.00
C ILE A 241 55.81 -34.03 -31.92
N GLN A 242 55.84 -35.20 -31.27
CA GLN A 242 56.77 -35.48 -30.16
C GLN A 242 58.25 -35.32 -30.55
N LYS A 243 58.60 -35.58 -31.81
CA LYS A 243 59.93 -35.35 -32.37
C LYS A 243 60.33 -33.88 -32.31
N ASP A 244 59.39 -32.96 -32.53
CA ASP A 244 59.66 -31.53 -32.54
C ASP A 244 59.87 -31.00 -31.12
N LEU A 245 59.22 -31.60 -30.10
CA LEU A 245 59.48 -31.27 -28.70
C LEU A 245 60.92 -31.55 -28.28
N VAL A 246 61.54 -32.60 -28.83
CA VAL A 246 62.97 -32.90 -28.60
C VAL A 246 63.84 -31.75 -29.12
N GLN A 247 63.50 -31.18 -30.28
CA GLN A 247 64.22 -30.06 -30.88
C GLN A 247 63.95 -28.73 -30.16
N TYR A 248 62.71 -28.48 -29.74
CA TYR A 248 62.34 -27.21 -29.10
C TYR A 248 62.81 -27.07 -27.65
N LEU A 249 63.03 -28.19 -26.94
CA LEU A 249 63.35 -28.18 -25.51
C LEU A 249 64.78 -28.64 -25.21
N ASP A 250 65.53 -29.08 -26.23
CA ASP A 250 66.89 -29.63 -26.10
C ASP A 250 67.00 -30.72 -25.01
N LEU A 251 66.01 -31.61 -24.98
CA LEU A 251 65.95 -32.72 -24.03
C LEU A 251 66.12 -34.04 -24.75
N SER A 252 66.74 -35.03 -24.10
CA SER A 252 66.88 -36.37 -24.68
C SER A 252 65.52 -37.00 -24.99
N LYS A 253 65.47 -37.79 -26.07
CA LYS A 253 64.25 -38.50 -26.51
C LYS A 253 63.61 -39.32 -25.40
N ALA A 254 64.42 -39.98 -24.57
CA ALA A 254 63.96 -40.76 -23.43
C ALA A 254 63.28 -39.88 -22.35
N LYS A 255 63.87 -38.70 -22.05
CA LYS A 255 63.32 -37.75 -21.08
C LYS A 255 62.00 -37.15 -21.55
N ILE A 256 61.91 -36.75 -22.83
CA ILE A 256 60.64 -36.31 -23.43
C ILE A 256 59.59 -37.42 -23.40
N SER A 257 59.95 -38.65 -23.73
CA SER A 257 59.00 -39.78 -23.69
C SER A 257 58.46 -40.06 -22.29
N ARG A 258 59.30 -39.92 -21.26
CA ARG A 258 58.88 -40.08 -19.86
C ARG A 258 57.91 -38.97 -19.43
N ILE A 259 58.28 -37.71 -19.68
CA ILE A 259 57.46 -36.54 -19.33
C ILE A 259 56.09 -36.62 -20.02
N VAL A 260 56.08 -36.90 -21.32
CA VAL A 260 54.84 -37.03 -22.11
C VAL A 260 53.93 -38.11 -21.57
N LYS A 261 54.47 -39.29 -21.22
CA LYS A 261 53.70 -40.40 -20.63
C LYS A 261 53.15 -40.04 -19.24
N GLU A 262 53.92 -39.34 -18.42
CA GLU A 262 53.48 -38.86 -17.10
C GLU A 262 52.41 -37.75 -17.22
N MET A 263 52.50 -36.88 -18.22
CA MET A 263 51.49 -35.85 -18.52
C MET A 263 50.19 -36.44 -19.09
N GLU A 264 50.28 -37.47 -19.94
CA GLU A 264 49.12 -38.21 -20.46
C GLU A 264 48.41 -38.98 -19.33
N LYS A 265 49.16 -39.66 -18.46
CA LYS A 265 48.62 -40.38 -17.29
C LYS A 265 47.86 -39.44 -16.33
N ARG A 266 48.32 -38.18 -16.19
CA ARG A 266 47.64 -37.14 -15.40
C ARG A 266 46.48 -36.46 -16.16
N GLY A 267 46.22 -36.86 -17.40
CA GLY A 267 45.14 -36.31 -18.22
C GLY A 267 45.37 -34.88 -18.70
N ILE A 268 46.61 -34.38 -18.67
CA ILE A 268 46.97 -33.01 -19.08
C ILE A 268 47.02 -32.91 -20.61
N ILE A 269 47.54 -33.96 -21.25
CA ILE A 269 47.67 -34.07 -22.71
C ILE A 269 47.04 -35.36 -23.22
N GLU A 270 46.67 -35.35 -24.49
CA GLU A 270 46.21 -36.50 -25.25
C GLU A 270 47.23 -36.83 -26.35
N ILE A 271 47.51 -38.12 -26.54
CA ILE A 271 48.43 -38.60 -27.58
C ILE A 271 47.63 -39.29 -28.69
N GLU A 272 47.76 -38.77 -29.91
CA GLU A 272 47.22 -39.37 -31.12
C GLU A 272 48.36 -39.96 -31.94
N ARG A 273 48.34 -41.28 -32.19
CA ARG A 273 49.39 -41.96 -32.97
C ARG A 273 49.16 -41.73 -34.46
N ARG A 274 50.13 -41.13 -35.15
CA ARG A 274 50.11 -40.91 -36.60
C ARG A 274 51.35 -41.52 -37.25
N GLY A 275 51.21 -42.76 -37.73
CA GLY A 275 52.29 -43.54 -38.31
C GLY A 275 53.38 -43.87 -37.28
N ARG A 276 54.64 -43.48 -37.57
CA ARG A 276 55.79 -43.67 -36.66
C ARG A 276 55.94 -42.54 -35.62
N ASN A 277 55.07 -41.54 -35.65
CA ASN A 277 55.13 -40.36 -34.78
C ASN A 277 53.90 -40.26 -33.88
N ASN A 278 54.07 -39.60 -32.74
CA ASN A 278 53.01 -39.26 -31.81
C ASN A 278 52.70 -37.75 -31.91
N ILE A 279 51.43 -37.41 -32.04
CA ILE A 279 50.93 -36.03 -32.01
C ILE A 279 50.34 -35.77 -30.62
N LEU A 280 50.75 -34.67 -30.00
CA LEU A 280 50.29 -34.26 -28.68
C LEU A 280 49.30 -33.10 -28.78
N LYS A 281 48.24 -33.16 -27.97
CA LYS A 281 47.23 -32.11 -27.79
C LYS A 281 46.99 -31.85 -26.31
N LEU A 282 46.55 -30.64 -25.95
CA LEU A 282 46.05 -30.37 -24.60
C LEU A 282 44.66 -31.00 -24.44
N LYS A 283 44.47 -31.72 -23.35
CA LYS A 283 43.19 -32.33 -22.98
C LYS A 283 42.41 -31.46 -21.99
N VAL A 284 43.12 -30.72 -21.15
CA VAL A 284 42.54 -29.68 -20.27
C VAL A 284 42.64 -28.35 -21.02
N ALA A 285 41.51 -27.92 -21.59
CA ALA A 285 41.31 -26.57 -22.11
C ALA A 285 40.26 -25.87 -21.27
#